data_AF-R1E891-F1
#
_entry.id   AF-R1E891-F1
#
_cell.length_a   1.000
_cell.length_b   1.000
_cell.length_c   1.000
_cell.angle_alpha   90.00
_cell.angle_beta   90.00
_cell.angle_gamma   90.00
#
_symmetry.space_group_name_H-M   'P 1'
#
loop_
_entity.id
_entity.type
_entity.pdbx_description
1 polymer ?
#
loop_
_entity_poly.entity_id
_entity_poly.type
_entity_poly.pdbx_seq_one_letter_code
_entity_poly.pdbx_strand_id
1 'polypeptide(L)'
;MAFLLRALGWRASFSSSLTSLYLDLSGDKWWGPQHFQAVWARNAASNRAPPGTLAAHARLTDAAFTHLTSLHLHVSVSRADLAAATAAVARFLSAAGNLTRLDLALPTVYPGSVTALADLDILALISRAVRWPRIRHVAFASTLTGPSLVAALTRVAASIRSLRLLDCTLLGAGDSWSRVYRALRHVPFAELRALDFRDCIDGDADEEGEALPDPLEEGYRRLHFTSLMQVRPAVGHFSLVQGLLVRKGYSADLYEWILGRREVMPVLYRYSM
;
A
#
# COMPACT_ATOMS: atom_id res chain seq x y z
N MET A 1 -14.72 1.12 -17.63
CA MET A 1 -13.28 1.44 -17.44
C MET A 1 -12.38 0.70 -18.42
N ALA A 2 -12.51 -0.62 -18.58
CA ALA A 2 -11.60 -1.42 -19.43
C ALA A 2 -11.47 -0.92 -20.89
N PHE A 3 -12.56 -0.47 -21.51
CA PHE A 3 -12.49 0.12 -22.86
C PHE A 3 -11.73 1.45 -22.93
N LEU A 4 -11.75 2.25 -21.86
CA LEU A 4 -10.98 3.49 -21.77
C LEU A 4 -9.49 3.18 -21.63
N LEU A 5 -9.11 2.23 -20.76
CA LEU A 5 -7.72 1.79 -20.63
C LEU A 5 -7.21 1.14 -21.91
N ARG A 6 -8.03 0.35 -22.60
CA ARG A 6 -7.71 -0.16 -23.94
C ARG A 6 -7.45 0.98 -24.93
N ALA A 7 -8.31 1.99 -24.97
CA ALA A 7 -8.13 3.14 -25.87
C ALA A 7 -6.86 3.93 -25.55
N LEU A 8 -6.57 4.13 -24.25
CA LEU A 8 -5.32 4.74 -23.78
C LEU A 8 -4.10 3.92 -24.19
N GLY A 9 -4.17 2.60 -24.05
CA GLY A 9 -3.11 1.69 -24.46
C GLY A 9 -2.88 1.65 -25.96
N TRP A 10 -3.96 1.70 -26.75
CA TRP A 10 -3.85 1.85 -28.20
C TRP A 10 -3.15 3.15 -28.56
N ARG A 11 -3.53 4.27 -27.92
CA ARG A 11 -2.84 5.56 -28.10
C ARG A 11 -1.39 5.53 -27.62
N ALA A 12 -1.10 4.81 -26.54
CA ALA A 12 0.25 4.61 -26.02
C ALA A 12 1.16 3.90 -27.04
N SER A 13 0.62 2.97 -27.83
CA SER A 13 1.34 2.30 -28.91
C SER A 13 1.80 3.24 -30.04
N PHE A 14 1.21 4.43 -30.18
CA PHE A 14 1.59 5.42 -31.20
C PHE A 14 2.26 6.66 -30.61
N SER A 15 2.09 6.93 -29.31
CA SER A 15 2.62 8.11 -28.65
C SER A 15 2.84 7.89 -27.16
N SER A 16 3.97 8.35 -26.62
CA SER A 16 4.26 8.35 -25.18
C SER A 16 3.64 9.53 -24.43
N SER A 17 2.60 10.17 -24.99
CA SER A 17 2.05 11.42 -24.45
C SER A 17 1.33 11.26 -23.11
N LEU A 18 0.87 10.04 -22.78
CA LEU A 18 0.25 9.77 -21.50
C LEU A 18 1.35 9.43 -20.47
N THR A 19 1.70 10.42 -19.65
CA THR A 19 2.73 10.30 -18.61
C THR A 19 2.14 10.25 -17.20
N SER A 20 0.89 10.70 -17.03
CA SER A 20 0.19 10.70 -15.76
C SER A 20 -1.21 10.11 -15.91
N LEU A 21 -1.60 9.28 -14.95
CA LEU A 21 -2.92 8.65 -14.92
C LEU A 21 -3.47 8.67 -13.49
N TYR A 22 -4.71 9.14 -13.37
CA TYR A 22 -5.49 9.10 -12.14
C TYR A 22 -6.69 8.18 -12.36
N LEU A 23 -6.83 7.15 -11.54
CA LEU A 23 -7.94 6.21 -11.58
C LEU A 23 -8.51 6.07 -10.17
N ASP A 24 -9.78 6.39 -10.04
CA ASP A 24 -10.57 6.09 -8.86
C ASP A 24 -11.68 5.12 -9.27
N LEU A 25 -11.63 3.92 -8.70
CA LEU A 25 -12.54 2.84 -9.00
C LEU A 25 -13.32 2.49 -7.76
N SER A 26 -14.62 2.65 -7.84
CA SER A 26 -15.55 2.22 -6.80
C SER A 26 -16.60 1.27 -7.37
N GLY A 27 -16.92 0.25 -6.58
CA GLY A 27 -17.93 -0.77 -6.89
C GLY A 27 -17.55 -1.65 -8.09
N ASP A 28 -18.53 -1.98 -8.93
CA ASP A 28 -18.39 -2.95 -10.03
C ASP A 28 -17.61 -2.42 -11.24
N LYS A 29 -16.99 -1.24 -11.14
CA LYS A 29 -16.38 -0.52 -12.27
C LYS A 29 -14.92 -0.91 -12.54
N TRP A 30 -14.40 -1.92 -11.84
CA TRP A 30 -13.02 -2.37 -11.97
C TRP A 30 -12.82 -3.28 -13.20
N TRP A 31 -11.64 -3.27 -13.80
CA TRP A 31 -11.38 -3.85 -15.13
C TRP A 31 -10.67 -5.20 -15.09
N GLY A 32 -10.92 -6.01 -14.06
CA GLY A 32 -10.32 -7.34 -13.92
C GLY A 32 -10.50 -8.22 -15.15
N PRO A 33 -9.62 -9.22 -15.36
CA PRO A 33 -9.74 -10.15 -16.48
C PRO A 33 -11.13 -10.78 -16.59
N GLN A 34 -11.74 -11.14 -15.47
CA GLN A 34 -13.09 -11.73 -15.40
C GLN A 34 -14.18 -10.72 -15.78
N HIS A 35 -14.12 -9.48 -15.27
CA HIS A 35 -15.05 -8.42 -15.65
C HIS A 35 -14.89 -8.07 -17.14
N PHE A 36 -13.65 -8.02 -17.63
CA PHE A 36 -13.35 -7.77 -19.04
C PHE A 36 -13.89 -8.89 -19.93
N GLN A 37 -13.73 -10.16 -19.53
CA GLN A 37 -14.33 -11.32 -20.19
C GLN A 37 -15.85 -11.27 -20.19
N ALA A 38 -16.48 -10.94 -19.06
CA ALA A 38 -17.94 -10.87 -18.94
C ALA A 38 -18.54 -9.77 -19.83
N VAL A 39 -17.91 -8.58 -19.85
CA VAL A 39 -18.30 -7.48 -20.73
C VAL A 39 -18.09 -7.85 -22.20
N TRP A 40 -16.98 -8.52 -22.50
CA TRP A 40 -16.70 -9.01 -23.85
C TRP A 40 -17.73 -10.03 -24.33
N ALA A 41 -18.03 -11.04 -23.51
CA ALA A 41 -19.02 -12.07 -23.82
C ALA A 41 -20.41 -11.47 -24.05
N ARG A 42 -20.81 -10.50 -23.23
CA ARG A 42 -22.10 -9.77 -23.39
C ARG A 42 -22.16 -9.01 -24.72
N ASN A 43 -21.08 -8.34 -25.08
CA ASN A 43 -20.99 -7.62 -26.36
C ASN A 43 -20.96 -8.57 -27.55
N ALA A 44 -20.25 -9.69 -27.45
CA ALA A 44 -20.24 -10.73 -28.47
C ALA A 44 -21.64 -11.32 -28.70
N ALA A 45 -22.37 -11.63 -27.62
CA ALA A 45 -23.74 -12.13 -27.69
C ALA A 45 -24.70 -11.12 -28.35
N SER A 46 -24.40 -9.82 -28.22
CA SER A 46 -25.19 -8.73 -28.82
C SER A 46 -24.70 -8.31 -30.22
N ASN A 47 -23.78 -9.08 -30.82
CA ASN A 47 -23.12 -8.77 -32.10
C ASN A 47 -22.43 -7.38 -32.14
N ARG A 48 -21.97 -6.90 -30.97
CA ARG A 48 -21.28 -5.62 -30.73
C ARG A 48 -19.86 -5.83 -30.18
N ALA A 49 -19.29 -7.02 -30.35
CA ALA A 49 -17.92 -7.27 -29.93
C ALA A 49 -16.94 -6.37 -30.72
N PRO A 50 -15.98 -5.72 -30.06
CA PRO A 50 -14.91 -5.03 -30.77
C PRO A 50 -14.12 -6.00 -31.65
N PRO A 51 -13.56 -5.55 -32.78
CA PRO A 51 -12.68 -6.38 -33.59
C PRO A 51 -11.42 -6.81 -32.81
N GLY A 52 -10.91 -8.01 -33.09
CA GLY A 52 -9.70 -8.58 -32.47
C GLY A 52 -9.97 -9.60 -31.35
N THR A 53 -8.90 -10.15 -30.77
CA THR A 53 -9.01 -11.15 -29.69
C THR A 53 -9.04 -10.49 -28.32
N LEU A 54 -9.71 -11.12 -27.36
CA LEU A 54 -9.70 -10.70 -25.95
C LEU A 54 -8.27 -10.49 -25.43
N ALA A 55 -7.34 -11.38 -25.79
CA ALA A 55 -5.94 -11.29 -25.42
C ALA A 55 -5.26 -10.03 -25.99
N ALA A 56 -5.56 -9.65 -27.23
CA ALA A 56 -5.03 -8.41 -27.83
C ALA A 56 -5.52 -7.17 -27.06
N HIS A 57 -6.79 -7.14 -26.66
CA HIS A 57 -7.33 -6.02 -25.89
C HIS A 57 -6.80 -5.97 -24.45
N ALA A 58 -6.55 -7.13 -23.84
CA ALA A 58 -5.89 -7.20 -22.54
C ALA A 58 -4.47 -6.61 -22.61
N ARG A 59 -3.69 -6.96 -23.63
CA ARG A 59 -2.35 -6.39 -23.85
C ARG A 59 -2.39 -4.88 -24.07
N LEU A 60 -3.37 -4.36 -24.80
CA LEU A 60 -3.54 -2.92 -24.95
C LEU A 60 -3.82 -2.27 -23.58
N THR A 61 -4.65 -2.88 -22.75
CA THR A 61 -4.91 -2.36 -21.39
C THR A 61 -3.61 -2.27 -20.58
N ASP A 62 -2.73 -3.27 -20.66
CA ASP A 62 -1.41 -3.24 -20.00
C ASP A 62 -0.49 -2.16 -20.60
N ALA A 63 -0.52 -1.97 -21.92
CA ALA A 63 0.27 -0.97 -22.64
C ALA A 63 -0.06 0.48 -22.22
N ALA A 64 -1.24 0.74 -21.64
CA ALA A 64 -1.57 2.07 -21.13
C ALA A 64 -0.65 2.54 -19.99
N PHE A 65 0.06 1.63 -19.34
CA PHE A 65 0.88 1.91 -18.16
C PHE A 65 2.38 2.03 -18.45
N THR A 66 2.85 1.63 -19.64
CA THR A 66 4.28 1.48 -19.96
C THR A 66 5.04 2.81 -19.95
N HIS A 67 4.40 3.90 -20.37
CA HIS A 67 5.00 5.23 -20.45
C HIS A 67 4.69 6.11 -19.24
N LEU A 68 3.92 5.60 -18.27
CA LEU A 68 3.55 6.40 -17.10
C LEU A 68 4.77 6.69 -16.23
N THR A 69 4.89 7.97 -15.89
CA THR A 69 5.82 8.48 -14.88
C THR A 69 5.11 8.77 -13.57
N SER A 70 3.79 8.96 -13.59
CA SER A 70 2.95 9.21 -12.41
C SER A 70 1.68 8.38 -12.48
N LEU A 71 1.40 7.62 -11.43
CA LEU A 71 0.18 6.83 -11.30
C LEU A 71 -0.47 7.09 -9.94
N HIS A 72 -1.73 7.51 -9.98
CA HIS A 72 -2.60 7.51 -8.82
C HIS A 72 -3.73 6.51 -9.07
N LEU A 73 -3.85 5.52 -8.20
CA LEU A 73 -4.79 4.43 -8.32
C LEU A 73 -5.46 4.16 -6.99
N HIS A 74 -6.75 4.44 -6.91
CA HIS A 74 -7.62 4.07 -5.80
C HIS A 74 -8.61 3.00 -6.29
N VAL A 75 -8.66 1.87 -5.59
CA VAL A 75 -9.55 0.76 -5.90
C VAL A 75 -10.37 0.44 -4.66
N SER A 76 -11.69 0.45 -4.83
CA SER A 76 -12.68 0.10 -3.82
C SER A 76 -13.60 -0.96 -4.43
N VAL A 77 -13.37 -2.21 -4.06
CA VAL A 77 -14.10 -3.39 -4.57
C VAL A 77 -14.67 -4.19 -3.41
N SER A 78 -15.63 -5.06 -3.74
CA SER A 78 -16.17 -6.01 -2.77
C SER A 78 -15.08 -6.95 -2.27
N ARG A 79 -15.27 -7.52 -1.07
CA ARG A 79 -14.35 -8.50 -0.52
C ARG A 79 -14.20 -9.74 -1.42
N ALA A 80 -15.25 -10.13 -2.13
CA ALA A 80 -15.22 -11.28 -3.04
C ALA A 80 -14.31 -11.04 -4.27
N ASP A 81 -14.17 -9.79 -4.70
CA ASP A 81 -13.37 -9.41 -5.87
C ASP A 81 -11.94 -8.99 -5.52
N LEU A 82 -11.62 -8.82 -4.24
CA LEU A 82 -10.38 -8.20 -3.78
C LEU A 82 -9.13 -8.91 -4.33
N ALA A 83 -9.04 -10.23 -4.22
CA ALA A 83 -7.89 -10.98 -4.72
C ALA A 83 -7.68 -10.79 -6.24
N ALA A 84 -8.79 -10.79 -7.01
CA ALA A 84 -8.73 -10.61 -8.45
C ALA A 84 -8.38 -9.17 -8.84
N ALA A 85 -8.86 -8.17 -8.08
CA ALA A 85 -8.45 -6.78 -8.21
C ALA A 85 -6.96 -6.60 -7.89
N THR A 86 -6.47 -7.14 -6.78
CA THR A 86 -5.06 -7.11 -6.38
C THR A 86 -4.17 -7.72 -7.45
N ALA A 87 -4.51 -8.91 -7.97
CA ALA A 87 -3.76 -9.55 -9.05
C ALA A 87 -3.72 -8.70 -10.35
N ALA A 88 -4.86 -8.09 -10.71
CA ALA A 88 -4.93 -7.21 -11.87
C ALA A 88 -4.02 -5.99 -11.67
N VAL A 89 -4.11 -5.31 -10.53
CA VAL A 89 -3.27 -4.17 -10.18
C VAL A 89 -1.79 -4.55 -10.21
N ALA A 90 -1.41 -5.70 -9.64
CA ALA A 90 -0.03 -6.16 -9.65
C ALA A 90 0.52 -6.31 -11.07
N ARG A 91 -0.29 -6.86 -11.99
CA ARG A 91 0.09 -7.02 -13.40
C ARG A 91 0.34 -5.66 -14.08
N PHE A 92 -0.51 -4.65 -13.85
CA PHE A 92 -0.32 -3.33 -14.48
C PHE A 92 0.89 -2.58 -13.90
N LEU A 93 1.07 -2.65 -12.58
CA LEU A 93 2.24 -2.11 -11.91
C LEU A 93 3.54 -2.73 -12.43
N SER A 94 3.48 -3.98 -12.91
CA SER A 94 4.60 -4.64 -13.56
C SER A 94 4.92 -4.11 -14.95
N ALA A 95 3.95 -3.57 -15.67
CA ALA A 95 4.19 -2.87 -16.94
C ALA A 95 4.71 -1.43 -16.72
N ALA A 96 4.47 -0.84 -15.56
CA ALA A 96 4.77 0.56 -15.25
C ALA A 96 6.23 0.81 -14.82
N GLY A 97 7.19 0.46 -15.67
CA GLY A 97 8.63 0.53 -15.36
C GLY A 97 9.21 1.95 -15.25
N ASN A 98 8.53 2.96 -15.80
CA ASN A 98 9.00 4.35 -15.84
C ASN A 98 8.51 5.22 -14.68
N LEU A 99 7.81 4.63 -13.69
CA LEU A 99 7.21 5.37 -12.60
C LEU A 99 8.25 6.14 -11.78
N THR A 100 7.93 7.41 -11.56
CA THR A 100 8.59 8.33 -10.64
C THR A 100 7.72 8.61 -9.41
N ARG A 101 6.40 8.48 -9.55
CA ARG A 101 5.41 8.62 -8.50
C ARG A 101 4.35 7.52 -8.59
N LEU A 102 4.10 6.86 -7.46
CA LEU A 102 3.03 5.89 -7.28
C LEU A 102 2.25 6.24 -6.02
N ASP A 103 0.97 6.52 -6.20
CA ASP A 103 0.01 6.65 -5.10
C ASP A 103 -1.02 5.52 -5.29
N LEU A 104 -0.94 4.47 -4.46
CA LEU A 104 -1.77 3.27 -4.57
C LEU A 104 -2.60 3.08 -3.30
N ALA A 105 -3.91 2.96 -3.49
CA ALA A 105 -4.85 2.62 -2.44
C ALA A 105 -5.74 1.45 -2.88
N LEU A 106 -5.70 0.36 -2.13
CA LEU A 106 -6.51 -0.84 -2.29
C LEU A 106 -7.29 -1.09 -1.00
N PRO A 107 -8.41 -1.82 -1.04
CA PRO A 107 -9.18 -2.12 0.17
C PRO A 107 -8.31 -2.88 1.17
N THR A 108 -8.32 -2.44 2.41
CA THR A 108 -7.64 -3.12 3.51
C THR A 108 -8.58 -4.10 4.17
N VAL A 109 -8.02 -5.22 4.60
CA VAL A 109 -8.76 -6.28 5.28
C VAL A 109 -8.28 -6.35 6.71
N TYR A 110 -9.21 -6.37 7.66
CA TYR A 110 -8.88 -6.47 9.08
C TYR A 110 -8.28 -7.85 9.41
N PRO A 111 -7.30 -7.89 10.33
CA PRO A 111 -6.78 -9.15 10.87
C PRO A 111 -7.88 -10.06 11.39
N GLY A 112 -7.68 -11.38 11.31
CA GLY A 112 -8.64 -12.37 11.77
C GLY A 112 -9.85 -12.61 10.85
N SER A 113 -9.97 -11.88 9.73
CA SER A 113 -11.14 -11.99 8.87
C SER A 113 -11.02 -13.00 7.71
N VAL A 114 -9.85 -13.57 7.37
CA VAL A 114 -9.68 -14.41 6.14
C VAL A 114 -8.74 -15.62 6.30
N THR A 115 -9.05 -16.70 5.58
CA THR A 115 -8.27 -17.95 5.46
C THR A 115 -7.24 -17.98 4.32
N ALA A 116 -7.18 -16.98 3.43
CA ALA A 116 -6.25 -16.94 2.28
C ALA A 116 -5.59 -15.55 2.13
N LEU A 117 -4.68 -15.23 3.04
CA LEU A 117 -4.05 -13.90 3.15
C LEU A 117 -2.98 -13.63 2.08
N ALA A 118 -2.35 -14.68 1.55
CA ALA A 118 -1.22 -14.54 0.63
C ALA A 118 -1.57 -13.84 -0.70
N ASP A 119 -2.79 -14.06 -1.23
CA ASP A 119 -3.24 -13.44 -2.49
C ASP A 119 -3.61 -11.95 -2.35
N LEU A 120 -3.63 -11.45 -1.11
CA LEU A 120 -3.95 -10.06 -0.80
C LEU A 120 -2.69 -9.19 -0.65
N ASP A 121 -1.51 -9.80 -0.51
CA ASP A 121 -0.24 -9.07 -0.42
C ASP A 121 0.19 -8.57 -1.80
N ILE A 122 -0.26 -7.36 -2.14
CA ILE A 122 0.06 -6.72 -3.42
C ILE A 122 1.58 -6.57 -3.62
N LEU A 123 2.33 -6.31 -2.55
CA LEU A 123 3.76 -6.12 -2.62
C LEU A 123 4.47 -7.42 -2.92
N ALA A 124 4.03 -8.54 -2.33
CA ALA A 124 4.55 -9.86 -2.68
C ALA A 124 4.33 -10.17 -4.17
N LEU A 125 3.16 -9.84 -4.73
CA LEU A 125 2.84 -10.08 -6.13
C LEU A 125 3.71 -9.26 -7.10
N ILE A 126 3.94 -7.98 -6.81
CA ILE A 126 4.77 -7.11 -7.68
C ILE A 126 6.26 -7.29 -7.44
N SER A 127 6.67 -7.67 -6.22
CA SER A 127 8.08 -7.75 -5.83
C SER A 127 8.92 -8.64 -6.75
N ARG A 128 8.32 -9.67 -7.35
CA ARG A 128 9.02 -10.63 -8.22
C ARG A 128 9.29 -10.09 -9.63
N ALA A 129 8.43 -9.20 -10.14
CA ALA A 129 8.45 -8.78 -11.54
C ALA A 129 8.94 -7.34 -11.75
N VAL A 130 8.81 -6.49 -10.73
CA VAL A 130 8.86 -5.05 -10.94
C VAL A 130 10.18 -4.43 -10.48
N ARG A 131 10.77 -3.64 -11.36
CA ARG A 131 11.84 -2.70 -11.01
C ARG A 131 11.35 -1.30 -11.35
N TRP A 132 11.25 -0.44 -10.34
CA TRP A 132 10.99 0.99 -10.55
C TRP A 132 12.27 1.80 -10.30
N PRO A 133 13.25 1.75 -11.23
CA PRO A 133 14.57 2.35 -11.02
C PRO A 133 14.52 3.88 -10.82
N ARG A 134 13.41 4.52 -11.21
CA ARG A 134 13.23 5.97 -11.17
C ARG A 134 12.20 6.42 -10.13
N ILE A 135 11.64 5.51 -9.32
CA ILE A 135 10.63 5.86 -8.33
C ILE A 135 11.22 6.80 -7.29
N ARG A 136 10.53 7.91 -7.03
CA ARG A 136 10.92 8.92 -6.04
C ARG A 136 9.87 9.06 -4.96
N HIS A 137 8.60 8.84 -5.30
CA HIS A 137 7.47 8.99 -4.40
C HIS A 137 6.63 7.73 -4.42
N VAL A 138 6.40 7.17 -3.24
CA VAL A 138 5.55 6.00 -3.04
C VAL A 138 4.59 6.29 -1.90
N ALA A 139 3.30 6.21 -2.16
CA ALA A 139 2.25 6.16 -1.15
C ALA A 139 1.48 4.85 -1.29
N PHE A 140 1.36 4.09 -0.20
CA PHE A 140 0.56 2.87 -0.13
C PHE A 140 -0.52 3.00 0.92
N ALA A 141 -1.71 2.51 0.58
CA ALA A 141 -2.77 2.15 1.49
C ALA A 141 -3.32 0.80 1.06
N SER A 142 -2.92 -0.27 1.75
CA SER A 142 -3.25 -1.64 1.36
C SER A 142 -2.90 -2.62 2.45
N THR A 143 -3.37 -3.85 2.27
CA THR A 143 -2.99 -5.01 3.04
C THR A 143 -1.67 -5.61 2.50
N LEU A 144 -0.72 -5.92 3.38
CA LEU A 144 0.63 -6.39 3.02
C LEU A 144 1.25 -7.22 4.16
N THR A 145 2.45 -7.77 3.94
CA THR A 145 3.27 -8.35 5.02
C THR A 145 4.50 -7.48 5.28
N GLY A 146 5.02 -7.52 6.51
CA GLY A 146 6.26 -6.81 6.85
C GLY A 146 7.42 -7.19 5.93
N PRO A 147 7.68 -8.49 5.70
CA PRO A 147 8.73 -8.94 4.78
C PRO A 147 8.56 -8.46 3.34
N SER A 148 7.35 -8.48 2.77
CA SER A 148 7.14 -8.05 1.39
C SER A 148 7.35 -6.54 1.21
N LEU A 149 6.93 -5.74 2.19
CA LEU A 149 7.19 -4.30 2.23
C LEU A 149 8.68 -3.99 2.28
N VAL A 150 9.41 -4.60 3.22
CA VAL A 150 10.86 -4.39 3.35
C VAL A 150 11.60 -4.82 2.09
N ALA A 151 11.23 -5.96 1.50
CA ALA A 151 11.82 -6.45 0.26
C ALA A 151 11.53 -5.51 -0.93
N ALA A 152 10.30 -4.98 -1.04
CA ALA A 152 9.94 -4.03 -2.07
C ALA A 152 10.72 -2.71 -1.91
N LEU A 153 10.80 -2.17 -0.70
CA LEU A 153 11.51 -0.93 -0.41
C LEU A 153 13.02 -1.05 -0.63
N THR A 154 13.61 -2.19 -0.28
CA THR A 154 15.04 -2.46 -0.54
C THR A 154 15.38 -2.35 -2.04
N ARG A 155 14.48 -2.79 -2.93
CA ARG A 155 14.71 -2.69 -4.38
C ARG A 155 14.69 -1.26 -4.91
N VAL A 156 14.03 -0.35 -4.21
CA VAL A 156 13.86 1.06 -4.62
C VAL A 156 14.59 2.05 -3.70
N ALA A 157 15.36 1.53 -2.74
CA ALA A 157 15.99 2.32 -1.68
C ALA A 157 16.95 3.39 -2.21
N ALA A 158 17.58 3.13 -3.36
CA ALA A 158 18.51 4.05 -3.99
C ALA A 158 17.84 5.29 -4.61
N SER A 159 16.57 5.21 -5.01
CA SER A 159 15.88 6.27 -5.77
C SER A 159 14.74 6.94 -4.99
N ILE A 160 14.17 6.24 -4.00
CA ILE A 160 13.03 6.75 -3.24
C ILE A 160 13.43 7.97 -2.38
N ARG A 161 12.60 9.02 -2.44
CA ARG A 161 12.76 10.29 -1.70
C ARG A 161 11.67 10.50 -0.68
N SER A 162 10.49 9.94 -0.93
CA SER A 162 9.31 10.05 -0.08
C SER A 162 8.57 8.71 -0.03
N LEU A 163 8.32 8.24 1.18
CA LEU A 163 7.51 7.06 1.47
C LEU A 163 6.36 7.44 2.39
N ARG A 164 5.15 7.10 1.99
CA ARG A 164 3.93 7.27 2.80
C ARG A 164 3.22 5.93 2.93
N LEU A 165 2.93 5.52 4.15
CA LEU A 165 2.14 4.32 4.45
C LEU A 165 0.92 4.78 5.25
N LEU A 166 -0.25 4.62 4.68
CA LEU A 166 -1.51 5.14 5.21
C LEU A 166 -2.49 3.98 5.32
N ASP A 167 -3.10 3.78 6.48
CA ASP A 167 -4.13 2.75 6.67
C ASP A 167 -3.67 1.34 6.23
N CYS A 168 -2.36 1.06 6.30
CA CYS A 168 -1.81 -0.23 5.88
C CYS A 168 -2.06 -1.31 6.94
N THR A 169 -2.55 -2.47 6.53
CA THR A 169 -2.77 -3.61 7.45
C THR A 169 -1.73 -4.70 7.21
N LEU A 170 -1.07 -5.16 8.26
CA LEU A 170 -0.17 -6.32 8.20
C LEU A 170 -0.98 -7.62 8.22
N LEU A 171 -0.50 -8.66 7.54
CA LEU A 171 -1.18 -9.96 7.45
C LEU A 171 -0.49 -11.11 8.17
N GLY A 172 0.80 -10.97 8.47
CA GLY A 172 1.57 -12.06 9.08
C GLY A 172 1.19 -12.24 10.54
N ALA A 173 0.99 -13.49 10.97
CA ALA A 173 1.00 -13.82 12.39
C ALA A 173 2.36 -13.41 12.97
N GLY A 174 2.34 -12.56 14.01
CA GLY A 174 3.55 -11.97 14.58
C GLY A 174 4.16 -10.81 13.77
N ASP A 175 3.56 -10.37 12.67
CA ASP A 175 3.95 -9.10 12.04
C ASP A 175 3.40 -7.93 12.87
N SER A 176 4.30 -7.02 13.27
CA SER A 176 3.94 -5.76 13.92
C SER A 176 4.66 -4.59 13.26
N TRP A 177 4.04 -3.42 13.29
CA TRP A 177 4.64 -2.20 12.77
C TRP A 177 5.95 -1.86 13.47
N SER A 178 6.07 -2.15 14.77
CA SER A 178 7.33 -2.03 15.52
C SER A 178 8.45 -2.89 14.90
N ARG A 179 8.17 -4.15 14.53
CA ARG A 179 9.12 -5.02 13.82
C ARG A 179 9.45 -4.47 12.42
N VAL A 180 8.45 -3.96 11.70
CA VAL A 180 8.66 -3.31 10.39
C VAL A 180 9.58 -2.10 10.52
N TYR A 181 9.35 -1.18 11.45
CA TYR A 181 10.19 0.00 11.65
C TYR A 181 11.65 -0.38 11.95
N ARG A 182 11.86 -1.43 12.76
CA ARG A 182 13.20 -2.01 13.00
C ARG A 182 13.84 -2.56 11.73
N ALA A 183 13.08 -3.25 10.90
CA ALA A 183 13.59 -3.72 9.61
C ALA A 183 13.92 -2.55 8.65
N LEU A 184 13.09 -1.51 8.61
CA LEU A 184 13.30 -0.33 7.77
C LEU A 184 14.60 0.41 8.11
N ARG A 185 15.05 0.36 9.37
CA ARG A 185 16.34 0.93 9.80
C ARG A 185 17.53 0.37 9.01
N HIS A 186 17.43 -0.87 8.55
CA HIS A 186 18.49 -1.57 7.83
C HIS A 186 18.37 -1.46 6.31
N VAL A 187 17.33 -0.81 5.79
CA VAL A 187 17.18 -0.56 4.37
C VAL A 187 18.13 0.59 3.97
N PRO A 188 18.98 0.42 2.94
CA PRO A 188 20.01 1.40 2.58
C PRO A 188 19.41 2.56 1.77
N PHE A 189 18.57 3.37 2.40
CA PHE A 189 17.95 4.53 1.78
C PHE A 189 19.00 5.61 1.48
N ALA A 190 19.27 5.85 0.19
CA ALA A 190 20.27 6.84 -0.22
C ALA A 190 19.69 8.26 -0.30
N GLU A 191 18.45 8.40 -0.80
CA GLU A 191 17.83 9.70 -1.07
C GLU A 191 16.57 9.98 -0.24
N LEU A 192 16.18 9.07 0.67
CA LEU A 192 14.94 9.19 1.43
C LEU A 192 15.00 10.37 2.41
N ARG A 193 14.01 11.26 2.31
CA ARG A 193 13.94 12.50 3.11
C ARG A 193 12.61 12.66 3.82
N ALA A 194 11.55 12.05 3.31
CA ALA A 194 10.22 12.17 3.86
C ALA A 194 9.62 10.79 4.16
N LEU A 195 9.21 10.61 5.41
CA LEU A 195 8.49 9.46 5.92
C LEU A 195 7.16 9.95 6.51
N ASP A 196 6.08 9.23 6.24
CA ASP A 196 4.75 9.53 6.76
C ASP A 196 4.03 8.20 6.98
N PHE A 197 3.84 7.81 8.24
CA PHE A 197 3.15 6.57 8.59
C PHE A 197 1.94 6.91 9.45
N ARG A 198 0.73 6.55 8.99
CA ARG A 198 -0.50 6.93 9.67
C ARG A 198 -1.48 5.78 9.70
N ASP A 199 -2.05 5.60 10.88
CA ASP A 199 -3.26 4.80 11.12
C ASP A 199 -3.15 3.36 10.57
N CYS A 200 -1.93 2.82 10.54
CA CYS A 200 -1.67 1.45 10.11
C CYS A 200 -2.13 0.43 11.16
N ILE A 201 -2.35 -0.82 10.78
CA ILE A 201 -2.90 -1.88 11.63
C ILE A 201 -1.95 -3.07 11.68
N ASP A 202 -1.66 -3.60 12.87
CA ASP A 202 -0.85 -4.81 13.08
C ASP A 202 -1.57 -6.08 12.61
N GLY A 203 -0.83 -7.17 12.34
CA GLY A 203 -1.36 -8.39 11.72
C GLY A 203 -1.88 -9.44 12.70
N ASP A 204 -1.30 -9.53 13.89
CA ASP A 204 -1.86 -10.26 15.05
C ASP A 204 -1.11 -9.75 16.29
N ALA A 205 -1.84 -9.43 17.36
CA ALA A 205 -1.26 -8.79 18.55
C ALA A 205 -0.91 -9.78 19.67
N ASP A 206 -0.60 -11.04 19.33
CA ASP A 206 -0.45 -12.09 20.34
C ASP A 206 0.87 -12.04 21.15
N GLU A 207 1.79 -11.11 20.92
CA GLU A 207 3.17 -11.29 21.43
C GLU A 207 3.83 -10.20 22.27
N GLU A 208 3.20 -9.08 22.61
CA GLU A 208 3.82 -8.19 23.60
C GLU A 208 2.91 -7.99 24.80
N GLY A 209 2.95 -9.00 25.69
CA GLY A 209 2.60 -8.88 27.10
C GLY A 209 3.55 -7.96 27.89
N GLU A 210 4.30 -7.09 27.21
CA GLU A 210 5.04 -6.01 27.85
C GLU A 210 4.05 -4.92 28.25
N ALA A 211 4.08 -4.54 29.53
CA ALA A 211 3.40 -3.36 30.02
C ALA A 211 3.99 -2.13 29.32
N LEU A 212 3.40 -1.75 28.18
CA LEU A 212 3.77 -0.54 27.48
C LEU A 212 3.49 0.65 28.39
N PRO A 213 4.43 1.60 28.53
CA PRO A 213 4.21 2.77 29.35
C PRO A 213 3.01 3.55 28.78
N ASP A 214 2.08 3.90 29.67
CA ASP A 214 1.07 4.89 29.35
C ASP A 214 1.77 6.26 29.36
N PRO A 215 1.79 7.01 28.24
CA PRO A 215 2.33 8.36 28.21
C PRO A 215 1.67 9.26 29.26
N LEU A 216 0.47 8.91 29.74
CA LEU A 216 -0.16 9.53 30.90
C LEU A 216 0.63 9.29 32.19
N GLU A 217 0.99 8.05 32.51
CA GLU A 217 1.74 7.72 33.73
C GLU A 217 3.14 8.35 33.75
N GLU A 218 3.79 8.43 32.59
CA GLU A 218 5.13 9.03 32.48
C GLU A 218 5.07 10.57 32.40
N GLY A 219 4.01 11.13 31.80
CA GLY A 219 3.72 12.56 31.72
C GLY A 219 3.23 13.19 33.03
N TYR A 220 2.60 12.41 33.92
CA TYR A 220 2.16 12.85 35.25
C TYR A 220 3.33 13.34 36.14
N ARG A 221 4.58 12.95 35.83
CA ARG A 221 5.76 13.46 36.56
C ARG A 221 6.23 14.84 36.10
N ARG A 222 5.76 15.40 34.96
CA ARG A 222 6.36 16.63 34.43
C ARG A 222 5.44 17.75 33.95
N LEU A 223 4.19 17.54 33.51
CA LEU A 223 3.41 18.66 32.95
C LEU A 223 1.91 18.63 33.24
N HIS A 224 1.39 19.82 33.56
CA HIS A 224 0.00 20.10 33.90
C HIS A 224 -0.99 19.70 32.79
N PHE A 225 -2.04 19.02 33.24
CA PHE A 225 -3.23 18.63 32.52
C PHE A 225 -3.92 19.79 31.80
N THR A 226 -4.08 19.68 30.49
CA THR A 226 -5.31 20.09 29.77
C THR A 226 -5.25 19.53 28.34
N SER A 227 -6.24 18.68 27.98
CA SER A 227 -6.50 18.15 26.61
C SER A 227 -5.71 16.90 26.15
N LEU A 228 -5.82 15.79 26.90
CA LEU A 228 -5.24 14.49 26.52
C LEU A 228 -6.04 13.68 25.50
N MET A 229 -7.26 14.09 25.16
CA MET A 229 -8.03 13.55 24.03
C MET A 229 -7.50 14.02 22.66
N GLN A 230 -6.46 14.88 22.62
CA GLN A 230 -5.99 15.52 21.39
C GLN A 230 -4.55 15.17 20.97
N VAL A 231 -3.78 14.43 21.79
CA VAL A 231 -2.39 14.11 21.45
C VAL A 231 -2.37 12.92 20.48
N ARG A 232 -2.38 13.23 19.17
CA ARG A 232 -2.12 12.22 18.15
C ARG A 232 -0.62 11.93 18.10
N PRO A 233 -0.19 10.65 18.12
CA PRO A 233 1.21 10.33 17.86
C PRO A 233 1.62 10.82 16.48
N ALA A 234 2.88 11.20 16.32
CA ALA A 234 3.42 11.54 15.01
C ALA A 234 3.45 10.32 14.09
N VAL A 235 3.67 9.13 14.67
CA VAL A 235 3.64 7.84 14.00
C VAL A 235 2.64 6.94 14.73
N GLY A 236 1.45 6.76 14.16
CA GLY A 236 0.36 5.99 14.79
C GLY A 236 0.11 4.65 14.10
N HIS A 237 -0.13 3.61 14.89
CA HIS A 237 -0.67 2.34 14.43
C HIS A 237 -1.65 1.75 15.46
N PHE A 238 -2.39 0.73 15.07
CA PHE A 238 -3.37 0.05 15.89
C PHE A 238 -3.03 -1.43 16.03
N SER A 239 -3.21 -1.97 17.24
CA SER A 239 -3.13 -3.41 17.51
C SER A 239 -4.47 -3.90 18.06
N LEU A 240 -4.82 -5.17 17.79
CA LEU A 240 -6.00 -5.82 18.38
C LEU A 240 -5.60 -6.60 19.63
N VAL A 241 -5.71 -6.00 20.82
CA VAL A 241 -5.37 -6.66 22.09
C VAL A 241 -6.64 -7.18 22.75
N GLN A 242 -6.77 -8.50 22.89
CA GLN A 242 -7.95 -9.15 23.49
C GLN A 242 -9.28 -8.71 22.84
N GLY A 243 -9.29 -8.52 21.52
CA GLY A 243 -10.46 -8.06 20.77
C GLY A 243 -10.73 -6.55 20.86
N LEU A 244 -9.94 -5.79 21.62
CA LEU A 244 -10.02 -4.34 21.68
C LEU A 244 -8.97 -3.71 20.76
N LEU A 245 -9.39 -2.76 19.93
CA LEU A 245 -8.48 -1.96 19.14
C LEU A 245 -7.75 -0.99 20.09
N VAL A 246 -6.43 -1.08 20.14
CA VAL A 246 -5.58 -0.22 20.96
C VAL A 246 -4.70 0.59 20.04
N ARG A 247 -4.72 1.92 20.22
CA ARG A 247 -3.81 2.80 19.49
C ARG A 247 -2.44 2.78 20.15
N LYS A 248 -1.40 2.63 19.35
CA LYS A 248 -0.01 2.75 19.75
C LYS A 248 0.70 3.77 18.88
N GLY A 249 1.81 4.31 19.35
CA GLY A 249 2.57 5.22 18.52
C GLY A 249 3.91 5.67 19.07
N TYR A 250 4.67 6.29 18.18
CA TYR A 250 5.97 6.88 18.46
C TYR A 250 5.93 8.40 18.25
N SER A 251 6.88 9.09 18.86
CA SER A 251 7.22 10.46 18.52
C SER A 251 7.86 10.59 17.12
N ALA A 252 7.93 11.83 16.60
CA ALA A 252 8.39 12.11 15.23
C ALA A 252 9.87 11.74 14.98
N ASP A 253 10.65 11.60 16.04
CA ASP A 253 12.05 11.18 16.00
C ASP A 253 12.24 9.70 15.59
N LEU A 254 11.17 8.91 15.50
CA LEU A 254 11.22 7.59 14.87
C LEU A 254 11.72 7.69 13.43
N TYR A 255 11.32 8.73 12.69
CA TYR A 255 11.76 8.92 11.31
C TYR A 255 13.27 9.16 11.22
N GLU A 256 13.81 9.98 12.12
CA GLU A 256 15.25 10.22 12.20
C GLU A 256 16.01 8.95 12.61
N TRP A 257 15.43 8.15 13.50
CA TRP A 257 15.99 6.83 13.85
C TRP A 257 16.00 5.89 12.65
N ILE A 258 14.89 5.72 11.92
CA ILE A 258 14.83 4.88 10.70
C ILE A 258 15.88 5.31 9.66
N LEU A 259 16.05 6.62 9.48
CA LEU A 259 17.06 7.20 8.57
C LEU A 259 18.49 7.14 9.13
N GLY A 260 18.68 6.64 10.34
CA GLY A 260 19.98 6.44 10.97
C GLY A 260 20.67 7.69 11.48
N ARG A 261 19.92 8.76 11.68
CA ARG A 261 20.39 10.01 12.29
C ARG A 261 20.27 10.00 13.81
N ARG A 262 19.72 8.93 14.38
CA ARG A 262 19.69 8.62 15.81
C ARG A 262 20.05 7.16 16.06
N GLU A 263 20.67 6.91 17.20
CA GLU A 263 21.08 5.56 17.62
C GLU A 263 19.96 4.82 18.35
N VAL A 264 19.25 5.53 19.22
CA VAL A 264 18.22 4.95 20.09
C VAL A 264 16.85 5.07 19.44
N MET A 265 16.12 3.94 19.40
CA MET A 265 14.73 3.90 18.96
C MET A 265 13.85 4.60 20.00
N PRO A 266 12.96 5.53 19.61
CA PRO A 266 12.06 6.17 20.57
C PRO A 266 11.12 5.13 21.22
N VAL A 267 10.66 5.46 22.42
CA VAL A 267 9.75 4.60 23.19
C VAL A 267 8.40 4.48 22.47
N LEU A 268 7.86 3.27 22.49
CA LEU A 268 6.50 2.98 22.01
C LEU A 268 5.51 3.29 23.12
N TYR A 269 4.55 4.18 22.85
CA TYR A 269 3.50 4.54 23.78
C TYR A 269 2.18 3.89 23.40
N ARG A 270 1.39 3.55 24.42
CA ARG A 270 -0.01 3.15 24.26
C ARG A 270 -0.90 4.38 24.46
N TYR A 271 -1.88 4.60 23.59
CA TYR A 271 -2.83 5.71 23.72
C TYR A 271 -4.21 5.11 24.07
N SER A 272 -4.80 5.56 25.17
CA SER A 272 -6.19 5.28 25.51
C SER A 272 -7.10 5.96 24.47
N MET A 273 -8.07 5.21 23.95
CA MET A 273 -9.14 5.73 23.08
C MET A 273 -10.38 6.05 23.89
#